data_AF-A0A1Q4F2J1-F1
#
_entry.id   AF-A0A1Q4F2J1-F1
#
_cell.length_a   1.000
_cell.length_b   1.000
_cell.length_c   1.000
_cell.angle_alpha   90.00
_cell.angle_beta   90.00
_cell.angle_gamma   90.00
#
_symmetry.space_group_name_H-M   'P 1'
#
loop_
_entity.id
_entity.type
_entity.pdbx_description
1 polymer ?
#
loop_
_entity_poly.entity_id
_entity_poly.type
_entity_poly.pdbx_seq_one_letter_code
_entity_poly.pdbx_strand_id
1 'polypeptide(L)'
;MTLAEKAAFYDRQVRLRHIRYGLYCDITRVRNGNLSSDELAPHDSDNLWTSMYLGSQLFRYLVTHAPEARQNCIEAFEGMERLFTINNIPGYFGRSYERHGIMPFKREVRDYLKDYWYKGYDSSVSWKQAEDPEWDWRGASSSDQTVGQMFALTLIAQYMDDESLRRRAVALMDGLMSYIVDNELRLIDFDGKPTLWGIWHPDYVNRFPEMVGDRKLYSSNIIAFLQTAYHFTHKEKYKQVAEDLLYKQGYLKNLSRPISSIGSAPDTADAWSRALSKEWNHSDDEMYFLAYWGLYPYAFNDSLKTVYKEAIRDHWEAERPEKDALWNFCYAMTGAKAFDLNESIWFLKEMPMDMIEWPVHNSSRKDIDTIPQNFREQLTTAVLPPDERPELKHNRNLFTLDREHGGSAELGAGDVWLLPYWMGRYLGIISNGNQ
;
A
#
# COMPACT_ATOMS: atom_id res chain seq x y z
N MET A 1 -26.33 13.77 0.72
CA MET A 1 -25.77 12.74 1.59
C MET A 1 -24.57 13.34 2.29
N THR A 2 -24.49 13.21 3.61
CA THR A 2 -23.31 13.64 4.39
C THR A 2 -22.17 12.65 4.20
N LEU A 3 -20.92 13.03 4.50
CA LEU A 3 -19.80 12.07 4.49
C LEU A 3 -20.04 10.91 5.47
N ALA A 4 -20.69 11.15 6.62
CA ALA A 4 -21.00 10.08 7.57
C ALA A 4 -22.01 9.06 7.01
N GLU A 5 -23.04 9.51 6.31
CA GLU A 5 -24.01 8.64 5.63
C GLU A 5 -23.33 7.83 4.52
N LYS A 6 -22.42 8.47 3.78
CA LYS A 6 -21.62 7.83 2.72
C LYS A 6 -20.66 6.78 3.28
N ALA A 7 -20.02 7.06 4.41
CA ALA A 7 -19.22 6.10 5.16
C ALA A 7 -20.04 4.85 5.54
N ALA A 8 -21.24 5.05 6.10
CA ALA A 8 -22.11 3.94 6.46
C ALA A 8 -22.58 3.13 5.24
N PHE A 9 -22.73 3.76 4.06
CA PHE A 9 -23.00 3.07 2.82
C PHE A 9 -21.83 2.18 2.38
N TYR A 10 -20.61 2.74 2.34
CA TYR A 10 -19.41 2.01 1.95
C TYR A 10 -19.02 0.92 2.94
N ASP A 11 -19.18 1.13 4.24
CA ASP A 11 -18.99 0.08 5.24
C ASP A 11 -19.91 -1.12 4.90
N ARG A 12 -21.19 -0.89 4.61
CA ARG A 12 -22.12 -1.96 4.21
C ARG A 12 -21.69 -2.63 2.90
N GLN A 13 -21.26 -1.85 1.90
CA GLN A 13 -20.78 -2.39 0.62
C GLN A 13 -19.62 -3.36 0.85
N VAL A 14 -18.59 -2.91 1.56
CA VAL A 14 -17.41 -3.71 1.89
C VAL A 14 -17.82 -4.98 2.63
N ARG A 15 -18.64 -4.85 3.68
CA ARG A 15 -19.07 -6.00 4.48
C ARG A 15 -19.89 -7.03 3.72
N LEU A 16 -20.67 -6.62 2.72
CA LEU A 16 -21.51 -7.53 1.95
C LEU A 16 -20.74 -8.28 0.87
N ARG A 17 -19.75 -7.64 0.24
CA ARG A 17 -19.19 -8.14 -1.03
C ARG A 17 -17.67 -8.14 -1.13
N HIS A 18 -16.93 -7.63 -0.15
CA HIS A 18 -15.46 -7.44 -0.26
C HIS A 18 -14.64 -8.11 0.84
N ILE A 19 -15.22 -9.00 1.65
CA ILE A 19 -14.49 -9.67 2.74
C ILE A 19 -14.44 -11.18 2.49
N ARG A 20 -13.22 -11.72 2.39
CA ARG A 20 -12.91 -13.13 2.16
C ARG A 20 -12.00 -13.64 3.29
N TYR A 21 -12.58 -14.38 4.24
CA TYR A 21 -11.85 -14.95 5.39
C TYR A 21 -11.13 -13.90 6.27
N GLY A 22 -11.65 -12.69 6.33
CA GLY A 22 -11.00 -11.55 6.98
C GLY A 22 -9.98 -10.81 6.11
N LEU A 23 -9.65 -11.30 4.91
CA LEU A 23 -8.97 -10.49 3.91
C LEU A 23 -9.97 -9.57 3.21
N TYR A 24 -9.60 -8.32 3.03
CA TYR A 24 -10.34 -7.38 2.18
C TYR A 24 -9.91 -7.56 0.73
N CYS A 25 -10.88 -7.81 -0.13
CA CYS A 25 -10.73 -7.90 -1.57
C CYS A 25 -11.09 -6.54 -2.19
N ASP A 26 -10.09 -5.89 -2.78
CA ASP A 26 -10.22 -4.58 -3.44
C ASP A 26 -11.13 -4.59 -4.67
N ILE A 27 -11.41 -5.77 -5.21
CA ILE A 27 -12.30 -5.99 -6.34
C ILE A 27 -13.19 -7.21 -6.08
N THR A 28 -14.45 -7.08 -6.45
CA THR A 28 -15.39 -8.19 -6.52
C THR A 28 -15.91 -8.34 -7.94
N ARG A 29 -15.87 -9.54 -8.50
CA ARG A 29 -16.36 -9.76 -9.87
C ARG A 29 -17.87 -9.73 -9.88
N VAL A 30 -18.44 -9.04 -10.85
CA VAL A 30 -19.89 -8.97 -11.09
C VAL A 30 -20.18 -9.17 -12.57
N ARG A 31 -21.43 -9.45 -12.95
CA ARG A 31 -21.81 -9.68 -14.36
C ARG A 31 -22.68 -8.54 -14.85
N ASN A 32 -22.17 -7.73 -15.77
CA ASN A 32 -22.89 -6.59 -16.35
C ASN A 32 -23.50 -5.66 -15.29
N GLY A 33 -22.74 -5.37 -14.22
CA GLY A 33 -23.15 -4.57 -13.08
C GLY A 33 -24.18 -5.20 -12.14
N ASN A 34 -24.52 -6.48 -12.31
CA ASN A 34 -25.42 -7.18 -11.39
C ASN A 34 -24.69 -7.55 -10.09
N LEU A 35 -24.92 -6.77 -9.03
CA LEU A 35 -24.35 -7.01 -7.70
C LEU A 35 -24.80 -8.32 -7.04
N SER A 36 -25.85 -8.99 -7.53
CA SER A 36 -26.27 -10.31 -7.02
C SER A 36 -25.50 -11.49 -7.61
N SER A 37 -24.59 -11.22 -8.55
CA SER A 37 -23.68 -12.22 -9.10
C SER A 37 -22.25 -12.01 -8.61
N ASP A 38 -22.10 -11.48 -7.41
CA ASP A 38 -20.80 -11.19 -6.82
C ASP A 38 -19.99 -12.47 -6.61
N GLU A 39 -18.72 -12.43 -7.03
CA GLU A 39 -17.78 -13.53 -6.85
C GLU A 39 -16.45 -12.97 -6.35
N LEU A 40 -16.10 -13.36 -5.13
CA LEU A 40 -14.82 -13.07 -4.51
C LEU A 40 -13.76 -14.08 -4.95
N ALA A 41 -12.57 -13.58 -5.21
CA ALA A 41 -11.40 -14.39 -5.56
C ALA A 41 -10.14 -13.77 -4.94
N PRO A 42 -9.09 -14.55 -4.68
CA PRO A 42 -7.81 -14.01 -4.24
C PRO A 42 -7.21 -13.08 -5.30
N HIS A 43 -6.75 -11.91 -4.88
CA HIS A 43 -5.99 -10.97 -5.70
C HIS A 43 -4.52 -10.93 -5.28
N ASP A 44 -3.67 -10.44 -6.19
CA ASP A 44 -2.22 -10.46 -6.00
C ASP A 44 -1.78 -9.73 -4.73
N SER A 45 -2.45 -8.63 -4.36
CA SER A 45 -2.09 -7.77 -3.22
C SER A 45 -3.17 -7.70 -2.14
N ASP A 46 -3.97 -8.78 -1.96
CA ASP A 46 -4.99 -8.89 -0.90
C ASP A 46 -4.48 -8.38 0.47
N ASN A 47 -3.24 -8.71 0.81
CA ASN A 47 -2.59 -8.26 2.03
C ASN A 47 -2.54 -6.72 2.18
N LEU A 48 -2.06 -6.02 1.15
CA LEU A 48 -1.90 -4.57 1.16
C LEU A 48 -3.27 -3.91 1.33
N TRP A 49 -4.25 -4.34 0.55
CA TRP A 49 -5.62 -3.82 0.63
C TRP A 49 -6.24 -4.09 2.00
N THR A 50 -6.02 -5.28 2.55
CA THR A 50 -6.45 -5.62 3.92
C THR A 50 -5.82 -4.70 4.95
N SER A 51 -4.55 -4.32 4.80
CA SER A 51 -3.89 -3.40 5.72
C SER A 51 -4.52 -2.01 5.72
N MET A 52 -4.93 -1.52 4.54
CA MET A 52 -5.58 -0.22 4.38
C MET A 52 -7.00 -0.24 4.96
N TYR A 53 -7.76 -1.29 4.66
CA TYR A 53 -9.08 -1.49 5.26
C TYR A 53 -9.01 -1.63 6.79
N LEU A 54 -8.05 -2.38 7.31
CA LEU A 54 -7.80 -2.50 8.75
C LEU A 54 -7.54 -1.13 9.37
N GLY A 55 -6.70 -0.31 8.75
CA GLY A 55 -6.46 1.07 9.17
C GLY A 55 -7.75 1.88 9.23
N SER A 56 -8.63 1.76 8.22
CA SER A 56 -9.93 2.42 8.22
C SER A 56 -10.79 2.05 9.43
N GLN A 57 -10.89 0.75 9.75
CA GLN A 57 -11.73 0.24 10.81
C GLN A 57 -11.13 0.54 12.19
N LEU A 58 -9.80 0.56 12.31
CA LEU A 58 -9.14 1.01 13.52
C LEU A 58 -9.43 2.50 13.78
N PHE A 59 -9.22 3.38 12.80
CA PHE A 59 -9.51 4.81 12.98
C PHE A 59 -11.00 5.05 13.25
N ARG A 60 -11.90 4.32 12.57
CA ARG A 60 -13.33 4.31 12.88
C ARG A 60 -13.58 3.96 14.33
N TYR A 61 -12.97 2.88 14.83
CA TYR A 61 -13.10 2.46 16.22
C TYR A 61 -12.59 3.52 17.20
N LEU A 62 -11.42 4.10 16.95
CA LEU A 62 -10.83 5.13 17.82
C LEU A 62 -11.67 6.41 17.89
N VAL A 63 -12.38 6.75 16.82
CA VAL A 63 -13.25 7.94 16.76
C VAL A 63 -14.63 7.68 17.36
N THR A 64 -15.18 6.48 17.17
CA THR A 64 -16.60 6.19 17.45
C THR A 64 -16.82 5.29 18.64
N HIS A 65 -15.80 4.54 19.06
CA HIS A 65 -15.87 3.42 20.00
C HIS A 65 -16.91 2.35 19.61
N ALA A 66 -17.27 2.27 18.32
CA ALA A 66 -18.27 1.32 17.85
C ALA A 66 -17.73 -0.13 17.95
N PRO A 67 -18.45 -1.06 18.61
CA PRO A 67 -18.00 -2.44 18.77
C PRO A 67 -17.88 -3.18 17.42
N GLU A 68 -18.73 -2.82 16.45
CA GLU A 68 -18.65 -3.35 15.08
C GLU A 68 -17.32 -2.97 14.40
N ALA A 69 -16.88 -1.71 14.51
CA ALA A 69 -15.62 -1.25 13.92
C ALA A 69 -14.42 -1.97 14.55
N ARG A 70 -14.47 -2.19 15.87
CA ARG A 70 -13.47 -3.00 16.58
C ARG A 70 -13.43 -4.43 16.04
N GLN A 71 -14.59 -5.06 15.89
CA GLN A 71 -14.68 -6.43 15.39
C GLN A 71 -14.18 -6.55 13.95
N ASN A 72 -14.53 -5.61 13.07
CA ASN A 72 -14.04 -5.58 11.69
C ASN A 72 -12.51 -5.41 11.62
N CYS A 73 -11.95 -4.56 12.49
CA CYS A 73 -10.50 -4.38 12.62
C CYS A 73 -9.81 -5.68 13.09
N ILE A 74 -10.39 -6.37 14.07
CA ILE A 74 -9.86 -7.65 14.58
C ILE A 74 -9.91 -8.74 13.51
N GLU A 75 -11.03 -8.85 12.80
CA GLU A 75 -11.17 -9.82 11.71
C GLU A 75 -10.12 -9.59 10.61
N ALA A 76 -9.89 -8.33 10.22
CA ALA A 76 -8.85 -7.97 9.26
C ALA A 76 -7.46 -8.30 9.78
N PHE A 77 -7.18 -8.01 11.06
CA PHE A 77 -5.90 -8.32 11.70
C PHE A 77 -5.65 -9.84 11.76
N GLU A 78 -6.68 -10.62 12.09
CA GLU A 78 -6.60 -12.09 12.12
C GLU A 78 -6.39 -12.68 10.72
N GLY A 79 -7.03 -12.10 9.70
CA GLY A 79 -6.77 -12.45 8.31
C GLY A 79 -5.31 -12.19 7.91
N MET A 80 -4.74 -11.05 8.32
CA MET A 80 -3.33 -10.72 8.09
C MET A 80 -2.36 -11.59 8.90
N GLU A 81 -2.68 -11.90 10.15
CA GLU A 81 -1.89 -12.80 11.00
C GLU A 81 -1.85 -14.22 10.41
N ARG A 82 -2.99 -14.69 9.87
CA ARG A 82 -3.05 -16.00 9.20
C ARG A 82 -2.06 -16.12 8.05
N LEU A 83 -1.72 -15.03 7.36
CA LEU A 83 -0.70 -15.07 6.30
C LEU A 83 0.68 -15.49 6.82
N PHE A 84 0.99 -15.24 8.09
CA PHE A 84 2.23 -15.71 8.74
C PHE A 84 2.14 -17.16 9.23
N THR A 85 0.95 -17.65 9.55
CA THR A 85 0.76 -18.98 10.18
C THR A 85 0.27 -20.05 9.22
N ILE A 86 -0.14 -19.69 8.00
CA ILE A 86 -0.56 -20.63 6.95
C ILE A 86 0.61 -21.44 6.37
N ASN A 87 1.84 -21.03 6.64
CA ASN A 87 3.06 -21.65 6.17
C ASN A 87 4.04 -21.87 7.35
N ASN A 88 5.07 -22.69 7.13
CA ASN A 88 6.00 -23.11 8.19
C ASN A 88 7.29 -22.28 8.27
N ILE A 89 7.35 -21.11 7.65
CA ILE A 89 8.57 -20.31 7.55
C ILE A 89 8.45 -19.17 8.58
N PRO A 90 9.12 -19.26 9.75
CA PRO A 90 8.94 -18.28 10.81
C PRO A 90 9.33 -16.87 10.35
N GLY A 91 8.42 -15.91 10.51
CA GLY A 91 8.62 -14.52 10.10
C GLY A 91 8.31 -14.21 8.64
N TYR A 92 8.00 -15.23 7.81
CA TYR A 92 7.54 -15.03 6.45
C TYR A 92 6.01 -15.06 6.38
N PHE A 93 5.43 -14.15 5.58
CA PHE A 93 4.00 -14.12 5.31
C PHE A 93 3.73 -14.47 3.85
N GLY A 94 2.64 -15.20 3.59
CA GLY A 94 2.13 -15.44 2.24
C GLY A 94 1.40 -14.23 1.65
N ARG A 95 1.19 -14.22 0.33
CA ARG A 95 0.43 -13.18 -0.38
C ARG A 95 -1.05 -13.23 -0.08
N SER A 96 -1.60 -14.44 -0.07
CA SER A 96 -3.01 -14.74 0.12
C SER A 96 -3.17 -16.24 0.46
N TYR A 97 -4.37 -16.64 0.87
CA TYR A 97 -4.76 -18.03 1.10
C TYR A 97 -6.19 -18.28 0.61
N GLU A 98 -6.53 -19.53 0.32
CA GLU A 98 -7.84 -19.97 -0.19
C GLU A 98 -8.12 -21.41 0.25
N ARG A 99 -9.39 -21.83 0.24
CA ARG A 99 -9.77 -23.22 0.48
C ARG A 99 -9.15 -24.15 -0.56
N HIS A 100 -8.73 -25.32 -0.07
CA HIS A 100 -8.08 -26.32 -0.89
C HIS A 100 -8.91 -26.67 -2.14
N GLY A 101 -8.25 -26.65 -3.31
CA GLY A 101 -8.84 -27.08 -4.58
C GLY A 101 -9.63 -26.02 -5.35
N ILE A 102 -9.78 -24.80 -4.81
CA ILE A 102 -10.36 -23.67 -5.57
C ILE A 102 -9.36 -23.11 -6.57
N MET A 103 -8.11 -22.93 -6.14
CA MET A 103 -7.06 -22.32 -6.97
C MET A 103 -6.22 -23.37 -7.68
N PRO A 104 -5.94 -23.22 -8.98
CA PRO A 104 -5.10 -24.16 -9.69
C PRO A 104 -3.62 -23.94 -9.37
N PHE A 105 -2.88 -25.02 -9.14
CA PHE A 105 -1.43 -24.97 -8.90
C PHE A 105 -0.68 -24.87 -10.24
N LYS A 106 -0.79 -23.69 -10.87
CA LYS A 106 -0.13 -23.40 -12.14
C LYS A 106 1.19 -22.69 -11.90
N ARG A 107 2.21 -23.10 -12.63
CA ARG A 107 3.51 -22.41 -12.68
C ARG A 107 3.34 -21.15 -13.53
N GLU A 108 3.20 -19.99 -12.90
CA GLU A 108 3.10 -18.72 -13.62
C GLU A 108 4.50 -18.21 -13.97
N VAL A 109 4.82 -18.14 -15.26
CA VAL A 109 6.09 -17.56 -15.74
C VAL A 109 5.88 -16.08 -16.05
N ARG A 110 6.76 -15.25 -15.51
CA ARG A 110 6.75 -13.80 -15.74
C ARG A 110 7.72 -13.44 -16.87
N ASP A 111 7.22 -13.40 -18.11
CA ASP A 111 8.06 -13.21 -19.31
C ASP A 111 8.85 -11.89 -19.32
N TYR A 112 8.34 -10.85 -18.65
CA TYR A 112 9.04 -9.57 -18.49
C TYR A 112 10.30 -9.66 -17.61
N LEU A 113 10.53 -10.79 -16.94
CA LEU A 113 11.71 -11.06 -16.11
C LEU A 113 12.82 -11.79 -16.85
N LYS A 114 12.70 -11.98 -18.17
CA LYS A 114 13.75 -12.62 -18.99
C LYS A 114 15.14 -11.99 -18.83
N ASP A 115 15.18 -10.67 -18.59
CA ASP A 115 16.41 -9.88 -18.42
C ASP A 115 16.67 -9.53 -16.94
N TYR A 116 15.94 -10.15 -16.00
CA TYR A 116 16.10 -9.90 -14.58
C TYR A 116 17.45 -10.44 -14.09
N TRP A 117 18.24 -9.55 -13.52
CA TRP A 117 19.67 -9.80 -13.25
C TRP A 117 19.93 -10.43 -11.89
N TYR A 118 18.96 -10.37 -10.95
CA TYR A 118 19.21 -10.80 -9.58
C TYR A 118 19.31 -12.32 -9.49
N LYS A 119 20.48 -12.80 -9.06
CA LYS A 119 20.75 -14.23 -9.00
C LYS A 119 19.87 -14.90 -7.95
N GLY A 120 19.39 -16.10 -8.31
CA GLY A 120 18.60 -16.94 -7.41
C GLY A 120 17.10 -16.77 -7.55
N TYR A 121 16.58 -15.73 -8.21
CA TYR A 121 15.15 -15.57 -8.39
C TYR A 121 14.50 -16.75 -9.14
N ASP A 122 13.37 -17.27 -8.64
CA ASP A 122 12.49 -18.15 -9.41
C ASP A 122 11.43 -17.31 -10.13
N SER A 123 11.43 -17.37 -11.45
CA SER A 123 10.41 -16.72 -12.30
C SER A 123 9.04 -17.36 -12.19
N SER A 124 8.90 -18.37 -11.33
CA SER A 124 7.68 -19.12 -11.13
C SER A 124 7.01 -18.90 -9.78
N VAL A 125 5.78 -18.40 -9.83
CA VAL A 125 4.91 -18.27 -8.66
C VAL A 125 3.76 -19.26 -8.82
N SER A 126 3.39 -19.94 -7.74
CA SER A 126 2.26 -20.85 -7.71
C SER A 126 1.64 -20.94 -6.32
N TRP A 127 0.39 -21.39 -6.29
CA TRP A 127 -0.29 -21.84 -5.08
C TRP A 127 0.34 -23.11 -4.53
N LYS A 128 0.16 -23.31 -3.23
CA LYS A 128 0.72 -24.43 -2.46
C LYS A 128 -0.27 -24.89 -1.44
N GLN A 129 -0.25 -26.18 -1.16
CA GLN A 129 -0.99 -26.71 -0.05
C GLN A 129 -0.34 -26.26 1.27
N ALA A 130 -1.17 -25.85 2.23
CA ALA A 130 -0.74 -25.63 3.62
C ALA A 130 -0.56 -26.98 4.35
N GLU A 131 -0.02 -26.95 5.57
CA GLU A 131 -0.06 -28.15 6.42
C GLU A 131 -1.48 -28.54 6.81
N ASP A 132 -2.33 -27.54 7.06
CA ASP A 132 -3.76 -27.73 7.22
C ASP A 132 -4.36 -28.14 5.87
N PRO A 133 -4.88 -29.37 5.74
CA PRO A 133 -5.32 -29.91 4.45
C PRO A 133 -6.54 -29.18 3.87
N GLU A 134 -7.21 -28.32 4.65
CA GLU A 134 -8.34 -27.52 4.16
C GLU A 134 -7.92 -26.27 3.38
N TRP A 135 -6.63 -25.94 3.33
CA TRP A 135 -6.15 -24.65 2.82
C TRP A 135 -4.98 -24.75 1.85
N ASP A 136 -4.99 -23.82 0.90
CA ASP A 136 -3.88 -23.49 0.02
C ASP A 136 -3.43 -22.05 0.28
N TRP A 137 -2.17 -21.74 0.00
CA TRP A 137 -1.59 -20.41 0.14
C TRP A 137 -0.67 -20.08 -1.04
N ARG A 138 -0.42 -18.78 -1.24
CA ARG A 138 0.44 -18.29 -2.33
C ARG A 138 1.66 -17.57 -1.77
N GLY A 139 2.85 -17.99 -2.19
CA GLY A 139 4.12 -17.34 -1.87
C GLY A 139 4.42 -16.15 -2.79
N ALA A 140 5.70 -15.77 -2.87
CA ALA A 140 6.23 -14.62 -3.60
C ALA A 140 5.74 -13.26 -3.10
N SER A 141 5.66 -13.08 -1.78
CA SER A 141 5.29 -11.80 -1.16
C SER A 141 6.17 -10.63 -1.62
N SER A 142 5.55 -9.52 -1.96
CA SER A 142 6.22 -8.35 -2.54
C SER A 142 6.44 -7.21 -1.53
N SER A 143 7.18 -6.19 -1.96
CA SER A 143 7.53 -5.04 -1.13
C SER A 143 6.32 -4.20 -0.73
N ASP A 144 5.33 -4.02 -1.62
CA ASP A 144 4.04 -3.38 -1.35
C ASP A 144 3.29 -4.10 -0.23
N GLN A 145 3.21 -5.42 -0.26
CA GLN A 145 2.60 -6.22 0.81
C GLN A 145 3.42 -6.17 2.11
N THR A 146 4.75 -6.03 2.02
CA THR A 146 5.58 -5.81 3.21
C THR A 146 5.30 -4.44 3.83
N VAL A 147 5.10 -3.40 3.02
CA VAL A 147 4.63 -2.08 3.49
C VAL A 147 3.26 -2.21 4.14
N GLY A 148 2.32 -2.94 3.53
CA GLY A 148 0.99 -3.17 4.10
C GLY A 148 1.04 -3.86 5.46
N GLN A 149 1.80 -4.95 5.59
CA GLN A 149 2.07 -5.61 6.87
C GLN A 149 2.59 -4.61 7.91
N MET A 150 3.66 -3.89 7.58
CA MET A 150 4.28 -2.96 8.52
C MET A 150 3.34 -1.81 8.89
N PHE A 151 2.54 -1.29 7.96
CA PHE A 151 1.53 -0.27 8.22
C PHE A 151 0.48 -0.77 9.23
N ALA A 152 -0.19 -1.90 8.94
CA ALA A 152 -1.21 -2.44 9.84
C ALA A 152 -0.65 -2.82 11.22
N LEU A 153 0.50 -3.50 11.27
CA LEU A 153 1.13 -3.91 12.52
C LEU A 153 1.54 -2.70 13.37
N THR A 154 2.03 -1.64 12.74
CA THR A 154 2.34 -0.36 13.40
C THR A 154 1.08 0.25 14.02
N LEU A 155 0.00 0.31 13.25
CA LEU A 155 -1.26 0.88 13.70
C LEU A 155 -1.85 0.11 14.90
N ILE A 156 -1.88 -1.23 14.82
CA ILE A 156 -2.37 -2.07 15.93
C ILE A 156 -1.47 -1.91 17.16
N ALA A 157 -0.15 -2.02 17.01
CA ALA A 157 0.79 -1.92 18.13
C ALA A 157 0.70 -0.57 18.86
N GLN A 158 0.50 0.52 18.11
CA GLN A 158 0.46 1.87 18.65
C GLN A 158 -0.90 2.26 19.25
N TYR A 159 -2.00 1.95 18.56
CA TYR A 159 -3.29 2.60 18.84
C TYR A 159 -4.38 1.66 19.34
N MET A 160 -4.26 0.33 19.13
CA MET A 160 -5.27 -0.61 19.65
C MET A 160 -5.33 -0.54 21.19
N ASP A 161 -6.50 -0.64 21.78
CA ASP A 161 -6.67 -0.60 23.25
C ASP A 161 -6.55 -1.99 23.91
N ASP A 162 -6.55 -3.04 23.10
CA ASP A 162 -6.36 -4.43 23.52
C ASP A 162 -4.88 -4.82 23.57
N GLU A 163 -4.36 -5.00 24.78
CA GLU A 163 -2.96 -5.37 25.01
C GLU A 163 -2.58 -6.74 24.42
N SER A 164 -3.54 -7.67 24.27
CA SER A 164 -3.27 -8.96 23.62
C SER A 164 -3.02 -8.78 22.12
N LEU A 165 -3.85 -7.95 21.46
CA LEU A 165 -3.69 -7.65 20.04
C LEU A 165 -2.41 -6.85 19.77
N ARG A 166 -2.10 -5.87 20.62
CA ARG A 166 -0.83 -5.11 20.54
C ARG A 166 0.37 -6.04 20.62
N ARG A 167 0.41 -6.96 21.59
CA ARG A 167 1.52 -7.92 21.73
C ARG A 167 1.64 -8.86 20.52
N ARG A 168 0.51 -9.34 19.97
CA ARG A 168 0.51 -10.13 18.73
C ARG A 168 1.09 -9.34 17.56
N ALA A 169 0.68 -8.09 17.38
CA ALA A 169 1.19 -7.23 16.32
C ALA A 169 2.70 -6.97 16.45
N VAL A 170 3.19 -6.67 17.67
CA VAL A 170 4.63 -6.50 17.94
C VAL A 170 5.39 -7.80 17.68
N ALA A 171 4.85 -8.96 18.05
CA ALA A 171 5.49 -10.26 17.80
C ALA A 171 5.60 -10.59 16.30
N LEU A 172 4.56 -10.32 15.52
CA LEU A 172 4.58 -10.50 14.06
C LEU A 172 5.57 -9.52 13.39
N MET A 173 5.57 -8.26 13.82
CA MET A 173 6.51 -7.24 13.34
C MET A 173 7.96 -7.65 13.62
N ASP A 174 8.23 -8.12 14.84
CA ASP A 174 9.53 -8.60 15.26
C ASP A 174 9.95 -9.86 14.50
N GLY A 175 9.03 -10.80 14.27
CA GLY A 175 9.28 -12.00 13.47
C GLY A 175 9.65 -11.65 12.03
N LEU A 176 8.87 -10.78 11.38
CA LEU A 176 9.12 -10.30 10.02
C LEU A 176 10.47 -9.58 9.91
N MET A 177 10.73 -8.62 10.79
CA MET A 177 11.95 -7.84 10.71
C MET A 177 13.19 -8.62 11.13
N SER A 178 13.07 -9.57 12.06
CA SER A 178 14.13 -10.53 12.32
C SER A 178 14.42 -11.36 11.08
N TYR A 179 13.39 -11.91 10.43
CA TYR A 179 13.56 -12.72 9.23
C TYR A 179 14.25 -11.94 8.11
N ILE A 180 13.84 -10.70 7.84
CA ILE A 180 14.47 -9.84 6.83
C ILE A 180 15.94 -9.53 7.20
N VAL A 181 16.22 -9.14 8.44
CA VAL A 181 17.60 -8.81 8.88
C VAL A 181 18.51 -10.03 8.87
N ASP A 182 18.03 -11.16 9.38
CA ASP A 182 18.81 -12.40 9.50
C ASP A 182 19.06 -13.01 8.10
N ASN A 183 18.24 -12.68 7.10
CA ASN A 183 18.46 -12.99 5.68
C ASN A 183 19.07 -11.81 4.89
N GLU A 184 19.88 -10.99 5.55
CA GLU A 184 20.63 -9.89 4.92
C GLU A 184 19.73 -8.94 4.11
N LEU A 185 18.67 -8.42 4.73
CA LEU A 185 17.73 -7.47 4.15
C LEU A 185 16.94 -8.02 2.95
N ARG A 186 16.64 -9.32 2.96
CA ARG A 186 15.87 -10.00 1.91
C ARG A 186 14.70 -10.77 2.52
N LEU A 187 13.56 -10.72 1.84
CA LEU A 187 12.44 -11.61 2.11
C LEU A 187 12.66 -12.89 1.30
N ILE A 188 13.06 -13.96 1.97
CA ILE A 188 13.30 -15.27 1.35
C ILE A 188 11.98 -16.06 1.29
N ASP A 189 11.65 -16.59 0.13
CA ASP A 189 10.44 -17.36 -0.13
C ASP A 189 10.64 -18.85 0.22
N PHE A 190 9.56 -19.64 0.08
CA PHE A 190 9.55 -21.08 0.39
C PHE A 190 10.58 -21.92 -0.37
N ASP A 191 11.05 -21.45 -1.53
CA ASP A 191 12.04 -22.13 -2.35
C ASP A 191 13.49 -21.82 -1.91
N GLY A 192 13.64 -21.05 -0.83
CA GLY A 192 14.93 -20.63 -0.29
C GLY A 192 15.56 -19.46 -1.06
N LYS A 193 14.80 -18.77 -1.93
CA LYS A 193 15.30 -17.67 -2.76
C LYS A 193 14.59 -16.35 -2.43
N PRO A 194 15.23 -15.20 -2.66
CA PRO A 194 14.58 -13.91 -2.45
C PRO A 194 13.35 -13.73 -3.34
N THR A 195 12.29 -13.14 -2.78
CA THR A 195 11.14 -12.71 -3.59
C THR A 195 11.57 -11.59 -4.54
N LEU A 196 10.83 -11.41 -5.64
CA LEU A 196 11.20 -10.44 -6.71
C LEU A 196 11.45 -9.01 -6.19
N TRP A 197 10.58 -8.59 -5.27
CA TRP A 197 10.53 -7.20 -4.80
C TRP A 197 10.97 -7.04 -3.34
N GLY A 198 11.08 -8.14 -2.58
CA GLY A 198 11.49 -8.12 -1.17
C GLY A 198 13.01 -8.09 -0.99
N ILE A 199 13.70 -7.12 -1.61
CA ILE A 199 15.17 -7.00 -1.57
C ILE A 199 15.56 -5.58 -1.21
N TRP A 200 15.98 -5.35 0.03
CA TRP A 200 16.41 -4.05 0.55
C TRP A 200 17.91 -3.99 0.83
N HIS A 201 18.68 -4.99 0.37
CA HIS A 201 20.13 -5.01 0.53
C HIS A 201 20.81 -3.90 -0.31
N PRO A 202 21.87 -3.23 0.18
CA PRO A 202 22.62 -2.20 -0.54
C PRO A 202 23.04 -2.59 -1.96
N ASP A 203 23.54 -3.81 -2.17
CA ASP A 203 23.94 -4.32 -3.50
C ASP A 203 22.81 -4.30 -4.55
N TYR A 204 21.55 -4.37 -4.11
CA TYR A 204 20.39 -4.22 -4.98
C TYR A 204 20.01 -2.74 -5.12
N VAL A 205 19.70 -2.10 -4.00
CA VAL A 205 19.11 -0.74 -3.98
C VAL A 205 20.07 0.31 -4.55
N ASN A 206 21.35 0.26 -4.20
CA ASN A 206 22.34 1.26 -4.62
C ASN A 206 22.89 1.04 -6.03
N ARG A 207 22.62 -0.12 -6.64
CA ARG A 207 22.96 -0.36 -8.05
C ARG A 207 22.12 0.53 -8.97
N PHE A 208 20.87 0.79 -8.61
CA PHE A 208 19.98 1.61 -9.42
C PHE A 208 20.55 3.02 -9.60
N PRO A 209 20.50 3.60 -10.82
CA PRO A 209 20.77 5.02 -11.02
C PRO A 209 19.94 5.91 -10.09
N GLU A 210 20.47 7.08 -9.73
CA GLU A 210 19.82 7.96 -8.74
C GLU A 210 18.41 8.41 -9.17
N MET A 211 18.08 8.47 -10.46
CA MET A 211 16.74 8.83 -10.94
C MET A 211 15.71 7.69 -10.92
N VAL A 212 16.11 6.44 -10.69
CA VAL A 212 15.16 5.32 -10.60
C VAL A 212 14.44 5.37 -9.25
N GLY A 213 13.10 5.40 -9.29
CA GLY A 213 12.22 5.55 -8.13
C GLY A 213 12.50 4.56 -6.99
N ASP A 214 12.65 3.27 -7.34
CA ASP A 214 12.92 2.17 -6.41
C ASP A 214 14.05 2.45 -5.42
N ARG A 215 15.10 3.18 -5.85
CA ARG A 215 16.24 3.49 -4.99
C ARG A 215 15.84 4.35 -3.78
N LYS A 216 15.00 5.38 -3.99
CA LYS A 216 14.47 6.21 -2.89
C LYS A 216 13.41 5.43 -2.12
N LEU A 217 12.57 4.65 -2.81
CA LEU A 217 11.46 3.93 -2.20
C LEU A 217 11.96 2.88 -1.23
N TYR A 218 12.85 2.00 -1.69
CA TYR A 218 13.32 0.88 -0.90
C TYR A 218 14.16 1.36 0.28
N SER A 219 14.93 2.44 0.08
CA SER A 219 15.65 3.10 1.18
C SER A 219 14.69 3.66 2.22
N SER A 220 13.59 4.29 1.79
CA SER A 220 12.58 4.85 2.69
C SER A 220 11.85 3.75 3.47
N ASN A 221 11.44 2.69 2.77
CA ASN A 221 10.69 1.57 3.34
C ASN A 221 11.50 0.84 4.42
N ILE A 222 12.72 0.40 4.12
CA ILE A 222 13.48 -0.40 5.09
C ILE A 222 13.86 0.42 6.33
N ILE A 223 14.13 1.72 6.18
CA ILE A 223 14.38 2.60 7.33
C ILE A 223 13.11 2.79 8.15
N ALA A 224 11.96 2.99 7.51
CA ALA A 224 10.67 3.02 8.21
C ALA A 224 10.44 1.73 9.00
N PHE A 225 10.72 0.57 8.39
CA PHE A 225 10.47 -0.73 9.03
C PHE A 225 11.38 -0.97 10.23
N LEU A 226 12.68 -0.73 10.09
CA LEU A 226 13.67 -0.95 11.15
C LEU A 226 13.48 0.00 12.34
N GLN A 227 13.17 1.28 12.08
CA GLN A 227 12.87 2.26 13.14
C GLN A 227 11.63 1.84 13.93
N THR A 228 10.56 1.46 13.23
CA THR A 228 9.32 1.01 13.84
C THR A 228 9.55 -0.24 14.69
N ALA A 229 10.23 -1.25 14.14
CA ALA A 229 10.54 -2.48 14.88
C ALA A 229 11.42 -2.20 16.10
N TYR A 230 12.44 -1.33 15.99
CA TYR A 230 13.23 -0.90 17.14
C TYR A 230 12.38 -0.20 18.19
N HIS A 231 11.46 0.69 17.79
CA HIS A 231 10.59 1.43 18.71
C HIS A 231 9.77 0.48 19.60
N PHE A 232 9.14 -0.54 19.02
CA PHE A 232 8.28 -1.46 19.77
C PHE A 232 9.01 -2.61 20.47
N THR A 233 10.16 -3.03 19.96
CA THR A 233 10.86 -4.23 20.50
C THR A 233 12.08 -3.89 21.34
N HIS A 234 12.64 -2.67 21.19
CA HIS A 234 13.92 -2.25 21.75
C HIS A 234 15.11 -3.17 21.40
N LYS A 235 15.00 -3.98 20.34
CA LYS A 235 16.10 -4.85 19.91
C LYS A 235 17.14 -4.04 19.14
N GLU A 236 18.31 -3.92 19.72
CA GLU A 236 19.40 -3.09 19.19
C GLU A 236 19.85 -3.48 17.77
N LYS A 237 19.66 -4.76 17.38
CA LYS A 237 19.98 -5.23 16.01
C LYS A 237 19.29 -4.40 14.93
N TYR A 238 18.05 -3.96 15.15
CA TYR A 238 17.31 -3.17 14.17
C TYR A 238 17.89 -1.78 14.00
N LYS A 239 18.24 -1.13 15.12
CA LYS A 239 18.85 0.19 15.10
C LYS A 239 20.25 0.17 14.49
N GLN A 240 21.09 -0.82 14.84
CA GLN A 240 22.43 -0.96 14.28
C GLN A 240 22.40 -1.13 12.75
N VAL A 241 21.50 -1.97 12.24
CA VAL A 241 21.33 -2.15 10.79
C VAL A 241 20.83 -0.86 10.14
N ALA A 242 19.86 -0.17 10.75
CA ALA A 242 19.34 1.08 10.21
C ALA A 242 20.41 2.19 10.18
N GLU A 243 21.21 2.33 11.23
CA GLU A 243 22.31 3.32 11.28
C GLU A 243 23.40 3.01 10.26
N ASP A 244 23.74 1.73 10.03
CA ASP A 244 24.66 1.34 8.95
C ASP A 244 24.11 1.75 7.57
N LEU A 245 22.84 1.43 7.30
CA LEU A 245 22.18 1.79 6.05
C LEU A 245 22.15 3.31 5.84
N LEU A 246 21.71 4.06 6.85
CA LEU A 246 21.59 5.52 6.81
C LEU A 246 22.94 6.19 6.53
N TYR A 247 23.97 5.83 7.31
CA TYR A 247 25.19 6.62 7.40
C TYR A 247 26.38 6.03 6.62
N LYS A 248 26.40 4.72 6.38
CA LYS A 248 27.49 4.07 5.61
C LYS A 248 27.06 3.67 4.21
N GLN A 249 25.83 3.16 4.05
CA GLN A 249 25.32 2.70 2.76
C GLN A 249 24.59 3.80 1.96
N GLY A 250 24.50 5.02 2.52
CA GLY A 250 23.96 6.18 1.81
C GLY A 250 22.44 6.24 1.72
N TYR A 251 21.71 5.46 2.54
CA TYR A 251 20.24 5.41 2.45
C TYR A 251 19.60 6.73 2.88
N LEU A 252 20.24 7.49 3.78
CA LEU A 252 19.77 8.84 4.12
C LEU A 252 19.77 9.75 2.89
N LYS A 253 20.83 9.72 2.07
CA LYS A 253 20.90 10.47 0.81
C LYS A 253 19.83 9.99 -0.17
N ASN A 254 19.66 8.67 -0.30
CA ASN A 254 18.67 8.09 -1.21
C ASN A 254 17.25 8.56 -0.84
N LEU A 255 16.87 8.44 0.44
CA LEU A 255 15.50 8.75 0.89
C LEU A 255 15.24 10.27 0.94
N SER A 256 16.26 11.11 1.19
CA SER A 256 16.09 12.57 1.29
C SER A 256 16.23 13.32 -0.03
N ARG A 257 16.54 12.64 -1.13
CA ARG A 257 16.67 13.31 -2.44
C ARG A 257 15.31 13.87 -2.91
N PRO A 258 15.30 14.96 -3.70
CA PRO A 258 14.06 15.51 -4.23
C PRO A 258 13.29 14.50 -5.08
N ILE A 259 11.97 14.48 -4.96
CA ILE A 259 11.06 13.65 -5.75
C ILE A 259 11.15 14.01 -7.24
N SER A 260 11.35 15.29 -7.55
CA SER A 260 11.61 15.78 -8.90
C SER A 260 12.87 15.22 -9.57
N SER A 261 13.74 14.53 -8.82
CA SER A 261 14.89 13.80 -9.40
C SER A 261 14.53 12.42 -9.95
N ILE A 262 13.34 11.90 -9.66
CA ILE A 262 12.85 10.64 -10.21
C ILE A 262 12.43 10.87 -11.67
N GLY A 263 12.89 9.99 -12.56
CA GLY A 263 12.64 10.11 -13.99
C GLY A 263 13.29 8.96 -14.76
N SER A 264 13.31 9.09 -16.09
CA SER A 264 13.88 8.06 -16.95
C SER A 264 15.38 7.84 -16.69
N ALA A 265 15.75 6.58 -16.51
CA ALA A 265 17.14 6.17 -16.46
C ALA A 265 17.85 6.47 -17.79
N PRO A 266 19.15 6.80 -17.78
CA PRO A 266 19.89 7.07 -18.99
C PRO A 266 19.98 5.84 -19.88
N ASP A 267 20.19 6.04 -21.19
CA ASP A 267 20.32 4.93 -22.15
C ASP A 267 21.47 3.96 -21.80
N THR A 268 22.48 4.46 -21.10
CA THR A 268 23.63 3.69 -20.60
C THR A 268 23.33 2.80 -19.39
N ALA A 269 22.16 2.96 -18.75
CA ALA A 269 21.75 2.10 -17.65
C ALA A 269 21.47 0.65 -18.12
N ASP A 270 21.37 -0.29 -17.20
CA ASP A 270 20.95 -1.66 -17.57
C ASP A 270 19.46 -1.73 -17.96
N ALA A 271 19.08 -2.81 -18.64
CA ALA A 271 17.73 -2.98 -19.16
C ALA A 271 16.65 -2.99 -18.06
N TRP A 272 16.97 -3.51 -16.88
CA TRP A 272 16.05 -3.55 -15.76
C TRP A 272 15.80 -2.15 -15.19
N SER A 273 16.88 -1.38 -14.98
CA SER A 273 16.77 0.02 -14.54
C SER A 273 15.94 0.87 -15.50
N ARG A 274 16.13 0.71 -16.83
CA ARG A 274 15.29 1.39 -17.83
C ARG A 274 13.84 0.94 -17.81
N ALA A 275 13.59 -0.35 -17.54
CA ALA A 275 12.23 -0.89 -17.47
C ALA A 275 11.46 -0.34 -16.26
N LEU A 276 12.11 -0.19 -15.10
CA LEU A 276 11.55 0.40 -13.88
C LEU A 276 11.32 1.91 -13.97
N SER A 277 11.91 2.58 -14.97
CA SER A 277 11.88 4.04 -15.11
C SER A 277 11.29 4.48 -16.46
N LYS A 278 10.31 3.76 -17.00
CA LYS A 278 9.64 4.17 -18.24
C LYS A 278 8.68 5.32 -18.02
N GLU A 279 7.91 5.21 -16.95
CA GLU A 279 6.89 6.14 -16.50
C GLU A 279 6.88 6.17 -14.97
N TRP A 280 6.13 7.10 -14.41
CA TRP A 280 5.89 7.19 -12.99
C TRP A 280 5.07 5.99 -12.50
N ASN A 281 5.57 5.30 -11.48
CA ASN A 281 4.86 4.19 -10.88
C ASN A 281 3.98 4.67 -9.71
N HIS A 282 2.69 4.89 -9.97
CA HIS A 282 1.75 5.35 -8.94
C HIS A 282 1.57 4.37 -7.76
N SER A 283 1.93 3.10 -7.93
CA SER A 283 1.95 2.16 -6.80
C SER A 283 3.10 2.43 -5.82
N ASP A 284 4.18 3.07 -6.27
CA ASP A 284 5.26 3.48 -5.37
C ASP A 284 4.78 4.57 -4.40
N ASP A 285 3.90 5.48 -4.84
CA ASP A 285 3.35 6.55 -4.01
C ASP A 285 2.58 5.98 -2.82
N GLU A 286 1.73 4.98 -3.07
CA GLU A 286 1.03 4.25 -2.02
C GLU A 286 1.97 3.63 -1.01
N MET A 287 3.03 2.98 -1.49
CA MET A 287 4.04 2.40 -0.62
C MET A 287 4.74 3.46 0.24
N TYR A 288 5.11 4.61 -0.33
CA TYR A 288 5.73 5.70 0.42
C TYR A 288 4.80 6.22 1.53
N PHE A 289 3.57 6.61 1.18
CA PHE A 289 2.67 7.26 2.12
C PHE A 289 2.24 6.34 3.26
N LEU A 290 2.05 5.05 3.01
CA LEU A 290 1.82 4.07 4.06
C LEU A 290 3.08 3.88 4.92
N ALA A 291 4.28 3.78 4.33
CA ALA A 291 5.52 3.65 5.07
C ALA A 291 5.87 4.89 5.91
N TYR A 292 5.39 6.09 5.55
CA TYR A 292 5.63 7.31 6.32
C TYR A 292 5.06 7.28 7.73
N TRP A 293 4.03 6.46 7.99
CA TRP A 293 3.51 6.18 9.33
C TRP A 293 4.50 5.41 10.21
N GLY A 294 5.46 4.69 9.62
CA GLY A 294 6.61 4.12 10.33
C GLY A 294 7.84 5.03 10.31
N LEU A 295 8.02 5.83 9.26
CA LEU A 295 9.22 6.65 9.07
C LEU A 295 9.27 7.87 9.99
N TYR A 296 8.20 8.67 10.03
CA TYR A 296 8.19 9.97 10.69
C TYR A 296 7.92 9.90 12.21
N PRO A 297 6.88 9.18 12.69
CA PRO A 297 6.58 9.14 14.13
C PRO A 297 7.71 8.54 14.98
N TYR A 298 8.42 7.54 14.42
CA TYR A 298 9.44 6.74 15.12
C TYR A 298 10.87 7.07 14.69
N ALA A 299 11.10 8.25 14.12
CA ALA A 299 12.45 8.70 13.79
C ALA A 299 13.40 8.59 15.00
N PHE A 300 14.61 8.06 14.82
CA PHE A 300 15.53 7.83 15.96
C PHE A 300 15.93 9.11 16.71
N ASN A 301 15.87 10.27 16.05
CA ASN A 301 16.18 11.57 16.63
C ASN A 301 15.49 12.71 15.85
N ASP A 302 15.47 13.90 16.46
CA ASP A 302 14.81 15.09 15.90
C ASP A 302 15.42 15.57 14.58
N SER A 303 16.72 15.37 14.37
CA SER A 303 17.39 15.72 13.12
C SER A 303 16.86 14.87 11.96
N LEU A 304 16.77 13.55 12.14
CA LEU A 304 16.15 12.64 11.15
C LEU A 304 14.67 12.96 10.97
N LYS A 305 13.94 13.25 12.05
CA LYS A 305 12.52 13.63 11.98
C LYS A 305 12.29 14.86 11.11
N THR A 306 13.21 15.83 11.18
CA THR A 306 13.20 17.02 10.32
C THR A 306 13.43 16.65 8.85
N VAL A 307 14.45 15.83 8.56
CA VAL A 307 14.72 15.35 7.19
C VAL A 307 13.54 14.59 6.61
N TYR A 308 12.93 13.70 7.40
CA TYR A 308 11.77 12.93 6.95
C TYR A 308 10.56 13.82 6.71
N LYS A 309 10.30 14.81 7.56
CA LYS A 309 9.22 15.78 7.32
C LYS A 309 9.37 16.50 5.99
N GLU A 310 10.58 16.94 5.67
CA GLU A 310 10.88 17.61 4.41
C GLU A 310 10.72 16.67 3.21
N ALA A 311 11.18 15.42 3.32
CA ALA A 311 11.01 14.42 2.26
C ALA A 311 9.53 14.07 2.02
N ILE A 312 8.71 14.02 3.08
CA ILE A 312 7.27 13.79 2.97
C ILE A 312 6.57 15.01 2.36
N ARG A 313 6.94 16.24 2.76
CA ARG A 313 6.41 17.46 2.14
C ARG A 313 6.70 17.50 0.65
N ASP A 314 7.96 17.28 0.27
CA ASP A 314 8.40 17.30 -1.13
C ASP A 314 7.65 16.26 -1.98
N HIS A 315 7.38 15.09 -1.42
CA HIS A 315 6.55 14.08 -2.08
C HIS A 315 5.09 14.48 -2.18
N TRP A 316 4.49 14.92 -1.08
CA TRP A 316 3.13 15.46 -1.09
C TRP A 316 2.98 16.58 -2.12
N GLU A 317 3.94 17.51 -2.22
CA GLU A 317 3.95 18.61 -3.19
C GLU A 317 3.88 18.11 -4.65
N ALA A 318 4.54 16.99 -4.96
CA ALA A 318 4.50 16.38 -6.29
C ALA A 318 3.14 15.70 -6.59
N GLU A 319 2.47 15.16 -5.56
CA GLU A 319 1.18 14.47 -5.67
C GLU A 319 -0.05 15.39 -5.59
N ARG A 320 0.11 16.67 -5.23
CA ARG A 320 -0.99 17.64 -5.14
C ARG A 320 -1.91 17.69 -6.38
N PRO A 321 -1.42 17.56 -7.64
CA PRO A 321 -2.28 17.58 -8.82
C PRO A 321 -3.38 16.51 -8.81
N GLU A 322 -3.17 15.39 -8.11
CA GLU A 322 -4.11 14.26 -8.03
C GLU A 322 -5.25 14.49 -7.03
N LYS A 323 -5.10 15.48 -6.13
CA LYS A 323 -6.08 15.84 -5.08
C LYS A 323 -6.47 14.67 -4.17
N ASP A 324 -5.55 13.73 -3.99
CA ASP A 324 -5.82 12.50 -3.24
C ASP A 324 -5.95 12.76 -1.73
N ALA A 325 -7.10 12.38 -1.15
CA ALA A 325 -7.37 12.62 0.26
C ALA A 325 -6.42 11.85 1.20
N LEU A 326 -6.00 10.65 0.82
CA LEU A 326 -5.12 9.83 1.66
C LEU A 326 -3.72 10.45 1.74
N TRP A 327 -3.16 10.88 0.61
CA TRP A 327 -1.84 11.55 0.57
C TRP A 327 -1.84 12.85 1.39
N ASN A 328 -2.90 13.64 1.25
CA ASN A 328 -3.08 14.87 2.01
C ASN A 328 -3.11 14.61 3.53
N PHE A 329 -3.83 13.58 3.99
CA PHE A 329 -3.92 13.26 5.41
C PHE A 329 -2.66 12.58 5.96
N CYS A 330 -1.95 11.79 5.16
CA CYS A 330 -0.63 11.27 5.51
C CYS A 330 0.40 12.41 5.68
N TYR A 331 0.34 13.47 4.87
CA TYR A 331 1.16 14.66 5.11
C TYR A 331 0.72 15.42 6.37
N ALA A 332 -0.59 15.55 6.61
CA ALA A 332 -1.12 16.21 7.81
C ALA A 332 -0.67 15.51 9.13
N MET A 333 -0.47 14.19 9.10
CA MET A 333 0.07 13.41 10.23
C MET A 333 1.45 13.92 10.70
N THR A 334 2.22 14.60 9.84
CA THR A 334 3.49 15.25 10.23
C THR A 334 3.33 16.52 11.08
N GLY A 335 2.09 16.85 11.45
CA GLY A 335 1.72 18.09 12.15
C GLY A 335 1.63 19.31 11.22
N ALA A 336 1.62 19.11 9.90
CA ALA A 336 1.41 20.18 8.93
C ALA A 336 0.05 20.87 9.17
N LYS A 337 0.05 22.21 9.14
CA LYS A 337 -1.16 23.02 9.34
C LYS A 337 -1.77 23.50 8.02
N ALA A 338 -0.93 23.66 6.99
CA ALA A 338 -1.36 23.99 5.64
C ALA A 338 -1.15 22.75 4.76
N PHE A 339 -2.25 22.22 4.24
CA PHE A 339 -2.33 21.11 3.29
C PHE A 339 -3.67 21.23 2.54
N ASP A 340 -3.88 20.40 1.52
CA ASP A 340 -5.01 20.50 0.59
C ASP A 340 -6.31 19.87 1.18
N LEU A 341 -6.83 20.50 2.25
CA LEU A 341 -8.04 20.04 2.94
C LEU A 341 -9.28 20.14 2.06
N ASN A 342 -9.45 21.24 1.32
CA ASN A 342 -10.63 21.43 0.47
C ASN A 342 -10.69 20.39 -0.64
N GLU A 343 -9.55 20.06 -1.21
CA GLU A 343 -9.34 19.03 -2.22
C GLU A 343 -9.62 17.64 -1.65
N SER A 344 -9.20 17.38 -0.41
CA SER A 344 -9.51 16.13 0.30
C SER A 344 -11.02 15.96 0.54
N ILE A 345 -11.71 17.04 0.95
CA ILE A 345 -13.18 17.02 1.12
C ILE A 345 -13.88 16.87 -0.23
N TRP A 346 -13.40 17.54 -1.28
CA TRP A 346 -13.89 17.38 -2.64
C TRP A 346 -13.75 15.93 -3.11
N PHE A 347 -12.58 15.31 -2.97
CA PHE A 347 -12.34 13.90 -3.30
C PHE A 347 -13.36 12.98 -2.61
N LEU A 348 -13.57 13.15 -1.31
CA LEU A 348 -14.52 12.32 -0.55
C LEU A 348 -15.98 12.58 -0.97
N LYS A 349 -16.33 13.80 -1.36
CA LYS A 349 -17.68 14.16 -1.84
C LYS A 349 -17.97 13.59 -3.22
N GLU A 350 -17.04 13.76 -4.15
CA GLU A 350 -17.22 13.36 -5.54
C GLU A 350 -17.00 11.87 -5.79
N MET A 351 -16.41 11.09 -4.87
CA MET A 351 -16.29 9.62 -5.06
C MET A 351 -17.66 9.00 -5.38
N PRO A 352 -17.84 8.23 -6.46
CA PRO A 352 -19.16 7.72 -6.82
C PRO A 352 -19.64 6.68 -5.79
N MET A 353 -20.95 6.67 -5.50
CA MET A 353 -21.57 5.63 -4.67
C MET A 353 -21.66 4.30 -5.43
N ASP A 354 -21.79 4.37 -6.74
CA ASP A 354 -21.68 3.21 -7.62
C ASP A 354 -20.20 2.97 -7.92
N MET A 355 -19.65 1.90 -7.34
CA MET A 355 -18.25 1.52 -7.50
C MET A 355 -18.07 0.46 -8.60
N ILE A 356 -19.09 0.20 -9.42
CA ILE A 356 -18.96 -0.70 -10.58
C ILE A 356 -18.06 -0.04 -11.62
N GLU A 357 -17.12 -0.82 -12.17
CA GLU A 357 -16.23 -0.36 -13.23
C GLU A 357 -16.96 -0.32 -14.59
N TRP A 358 -17.67 0.78 -14.82
CA TRP A 358 -18.34 1.09 -16.09
C TRP A 358 -17.34 1.61 -17.15
N PRO A 359 -17.69 1.51 -18.45
CA PRO A 359 -16.90 2.16 -19.47
C PRO A 359 -17.02 3.69 -19.33
N VAL A 360 -15.90 4.38 -19.42
CA VAL A 360 -15.83 5.85 -19.34
C VAL A 360 -14.97 6.36 -20.50
N HIS A 361 -15.44 7.40 -21.18
CA HIS A 361 -14.74 8.03 -22.31
C HIS A 361 -14.75 9.56 -22.15
N ASN A 362 -13.65 10.11 -21.68
CA ASN A 362 -13.46 11.55 -21.52
C ASN A 362 -12.56 12.17 -22.57
N SER A 363 -11.76 11.40 -23.32
CA SER A 363 -10.80 11.95 -24.28
C SER A 363 -11.42 12.80 -25.40
N SER A 364 -12.72 12.64 -25.68
CA SER A 364 -13.46 13.47 -26.65
C SER A 364 -14.08 14.74 -26.06
N ARG A 365 -14.00 14.95 -24.75
CA ARG A 365 -14.56 16.13 -24.08
C ARG A 365 -13.81 17.39 -24.49
N LYS A 366 -14.58 18.44 -24.81
CA LYS A 366 -14.03 19.72 -25.30
C LYS A 366 -13.72 20.72 -24.19
N ASP A 367 -14.16 20.42 -22.98
CA ASP A 367 -13.94 21.21 -21.76
C ASP A 367 -12.67 20.80 -21.00
N ILE A 368 -11.92 19.82 -21.50
CA ILE A 368 -10.70 19.31 -20.88
C ILE A 368 -9.48 19.91 -21.59
N ASP A 369 -8.63 20.59 -20.83
CA ASP A 369 -7.33 21.07 -21.30
C ASP A 369 -6.26 20.00 -21.11
N THR A 370 -5.67 19.54 -22.22
CA THR A 370 -4.59 18.56 -22.22
C THR A 370 -3.21 19.21 -22.03
N ILE A 371 -2.27 18.47 -21.45
CA ILE A 371 -0.87 18.90 -21.34
C ILE A 371 0.07 18.04 -22.20
N PRO A 372 1.30 18.51 -22.50
CA PRO A 372 2.29 17.69 -23.20
C PRO A 372 2.65 16.42 -22.42
N GLN A 373 3.10 15.41 -23.17
CA GLN A 373 3.63 14.17 -22.59
C GLN A 373 4.71 14.46 -21.56
N ASN A 374 4.64 13.76 -20.44
CA ASN A 374 5.53 13.92 -19.30
C ASN A 374 5.73 12.56 -18.62
N PHE A 375 6.72 12.48 -17.74
CA PHE A 375 7.09 11.23 -17.06
C PHE A 375 5.97 10.69 -16.15
N ARG A 376 5.09 11.55 -15.62
CA ARG A 376 3.95 11.15 -14.78
C ARG A 376 2.77 10.62 -15.58
N GLU A 377 2.82 10.69 -16.90
CA GLU A 377 1.66 10.42 -17.76
C GLU A 377 0.42 11.24 -17.37
N GLN A 378 0.62 12.42 -16.80
CA GLN A 378 -0.45 13.35 -16.53
C GLN A 378 -0.99 13.89 -17.86
N LEU A 379 -2.24 13.59 -18.19
CA LEU A 379 -2.81 13.93 -19.49
C LEU A 379 -3.46 15.33 -19.53
N THR A 380 -3.91 15.84 -18.39
CA THR A 380 -4.70 17.07 -18.30
C THR A 380 -4.13 18.06 -17.28
N THR A 381 -4.50 19.33 -17.41
CA THR A 381 -4.06 20.40 -16.50
C THR A 381 -4.63 20.25 -15.09
N ALA A 382 -5.77 19.59 -14.96
CA ALA A 382 -6.44 19.29 -13.70
C ALA A 382 -7.04 17.88 -13.73
N VAL A 383 -6.96 17.18 -12.59
CA VAL A 383 -7.61 15.89 -12.41
C VAL A 383 -9.12 16.05 -12.48
N LEU A 384 -9.78 15.13 -13.18
CA LEU A 384 -11.24 15.09 -13.24
C LEU A 384 -11.84 14.68 -11.89
N PRO A 385 -13.09 15.09 -11.58
CA PRO A 385 -13.83 14.56 -10.45
C PRO A 385 -13.81 13.01 -10.41
N PRO A 386 -13.65 12.40 -9.22
CA PRO A 386 -13.74 10.95 -9.06
C PRO A 386 -14.94 10.28 -9.74
N ASP A 387 -16.13 10.89 -9.74
CA ASP A 387 -17.33 10.37 -10.42
C ASP A 387 -17.35 10.58 -11.94
N GLU A 388 -16.41 11.34 -12.49
CA GLU A 388 -16.27 11.55 -13.94
C GLU A 388 -15.12 10.75 -14.55
N ARG A 389 -14.29 10.05 -13.76
CA ARG A 389 -13.08 9.36 -14.25
C ARG A 389 -13.15 7.83 -14.08
N PRO A 390 -12.46 7.05 -14.92
CA PRO A 390 -12.47 5.60 -14.83
C PRO A 390 -11.66 5.03 -13.66
N GLU A 391 -10.64 5.75 -13.19
CA GLU A 391 -9.74 5.27 -12.14
C GLU A 391 -10.12 5.85 -10.79
N LEU A 392 -10.32 4.99 -9.80
CA LEU A 392 -10.69 5.40 -8.46
C LEU A 392 -9.58 5.15 -7.45
N LYS A 393 -8.67 4.19 -7.69
CA LYS A 393 -7.67 3.75 -6.72
C LYS A 393 -6.46 4.67 -6.63
N HIS A 394 -5.89 4.71 -5.42
CA HIS A 394 -4.70 5.49 -5.07
C HIS A 394 -3.45 5.08 -5.85
N ASN A 395 -3.29 3.79 -6.16
CA ASN A 395 -2.07 3.25 -6.77
C ASN A 395 -2.05 3.31 -8.31
N ARG A 396 -2.83 4.21 -8.89
CA ARG A 396 -3.11 4.28 -10.33
C ARG A 396 -3.07 5.73 -10.81
N ASN A 397 -2.88 5.90 -12.12
CA ASN A 397 -2.86 7.23 -12.71
C ASN A 397 -4.28 7.83 -12.77
N LEU A 398 -4.56 8.78 -11.88
CA LEU A 398 -5.85 9.47 -11.77
C LEU A 398 -6.16 10.39 -12.97
N PHE A 399 -5.20 10.64 -13.86
CA PHE A 399 -5.38 11.40 -15.10
C PHE A 399 -5.77 10.53 -16.30
N THR A 400 -5.95 9.21 -16.09
CA THR A 400 -6.50 8.32 -17.12
C THR A 400 -7.89 8.80 -17.52
N LEU A 401 -8.09 9.11 -18.80
CA LEU A 401 -9.35 9.68 -19.31
C LEU A 401 -10.37 8.61 -19.70
N ASP A 402 -9.88 7.49 -20.26
CA ASP A 402 -10.72 6.48 -20.88
C ASP A 402 -10.45 5.10 -20.29
N ARG A 403 -11.50 4.29 -20.17
CA ARG A 403 -11.41 2.87 -19.82
C ARG A 403 -12.55 2.11 -20.47
N GLU A 404 -12.20 1.06 -21.18
CA GLU A 404 -13.14 0.10 -21.76
C GLU A 404 -13.34 -1.03 -20.75
N HIS A 405 -14.28 -0.89 -19.81
CA HIS A 405 -14.69 -1.95 -18.88
C HIS A 405 -16.18 -2.23 -19.03
N GLY A 406 -16.59 -3.49 -18.83
CA GLY A 406 -17.96 -3.93 -19.12
C GLY A 406 -18.90 -3.99 -17.90
N GLY A 407 -18.59 -3.30 -16.81
CA GLY A 407 -19.27 -3.53 -15.53
C GLY A 407 -19.03 -4.95 -15.02
N SER A 408 -17.81 -5.48 -15.19
CA SER A 408 -17.44 -6.84 -14.79
C SER A 408 -16.87 -6.94 -13.37
N ALA A 409 -16.72 -5.80 -12.69
CA ALA A 409 -16.14 -5.69 -11.37
C ALA A 409 -16.77 -4.52 -10.61
N GLU A 410 -16.86 -4.68 -9.28
CA GLU A 410 -17.11 -3.61 -8.32
C GLU A 410 -15.82 -3.38 -7.54
N LEU A 411 -15.40 -2.13 -7.38
CA LEU A 411 -14.30 -1.73 -6.53
C LEU A 411 -14.76 -1.61 -5.08
N GLY A 412 -13.96 -2.11 -4.16
CA GLY A 412 -14.21 -1.92 -2.74
C GLY A 412 -13.89 -0.48 -2.31
N ALA A 413 -14.66 0.06 -1.37
CA ALA A 413 -14.46 1.40 -0.85
C ALA A 413 -13.62 1.47 0.46
N GLY A 414 -13.09 0.33 0.92
CA GLY A 414 -12.42 0.18 2.22
C GLY A 414 -11.06 0.87 2.31
N ASP A 415 -10.27 0.71 1.27
CA ASP A 415 -8.98 1.34 1.04
C ASP A 415 -9.17 2.77 0.51
N VAL A 416 -9.95 2.94 -0.56
CA VAL A 416 -9.97 4.20 -1.32
C VAL A 416 -10.76 5.34 -0.66
N TRP A 417 -11.78 5.02 0.12
CA TRP A 417 -12.68 6.03 0.70
C TRP A 417 -12.76 5.95 2.22
N LEU A 418 -12.98 4.76 2.79
CA LEU A 418 -13.14 4.60 4.24
C LEU A 418 -11.85 4.94 4.99
N LEU A 419 -10.68 4.52 4.49
CA LEU A 419 -9.40 4.85 5.11
C LEU A 419 -9.17 6.37 5.21
N PRO A 420 -9.16 7.16 4.10
CA PRO A 420 -8.95 8.61 4.22
C PRO A 420 -10.03 9.30 5.05
N TYR A 421 -11.31 8.90 4.93
CA TYR A 421 -12.38 9.49 5.76
C TYR A 421 -12.12 9.29 7.27
N TRP A 422 -11.92 8.04 7.71
CA TRP A 422 -11.72 7.74 9.12
C TRP A 422 -10.38 8.24 9.64
N MET A 423 -9.33 8.25 8.81
CA MET A 423 -8.05 8.88 9.13
C MET A 423 -8.22 10.39 9.37
N GLY A 424 -8.90 11.11 8.47
CA GLY A 424 -9.18 12.53 8.63
C GLY A 424 -10.01 12.84 9.89
N ARG A 425 -10.97 11.97 10.22
CA ARG A 425 -11.75 12.05 11.48
C ARG A 425 -10.87 11.83 12.71
N TYR A 426 -9.99 10.83 12.68
CA TYR A 426 -9.08 10.51 13.78
C TYR A 426 -8.06 11.63 14.04
N LEU A 427 -7.51 12.22 12.98
CA LEU A 427 -6.60 13.36 13.07
C LEU A 427 -7.30 14.67 13.51
N GLY A 428 -8.62 14.66 13.70
CA GLY A 428 -9.41 15.84 14.07
C GLY A 428 -9.54 16.86 12.94
N ILE A 429 -9.26 16.46 11.70
CA ILE A 429 -9.30 17.30 10.49
C ILE A 429 -10.74 17.39 9.96
N ILE A 430 -11.44 16.25 9.93
CA ILE A 430 -12.86 16.18 9.55
C ILE A 430 -13.70 16.22 10.82
N SER A 431 -14.69 17.11 10.89
CA SER A 431 -15.57 17.26 12.06
C SER A 431 -16.87 16.46 11.94
N ASN A 432 -17.58 16.28 13.07
CA ASN A 432 -18.87 15.57 13.14
C ASN A 432 -20.03 16.25 12.40
N GLY A 433 -19.91 17.52 12.02
CA GLY A 433 -21.02 18.30 11.46
C GLY A 433 -20.93 18.42 9.95
N ASN A 434 -21.84 17.74 9.24
CA ASN A 434 -22.30 17.99 7.86
C ASN A 434 -21.36 18.80 6.94
N GLN A 435 -20.12 18.35 6.76
CA GLN A 435 -19.38 18.63 5.54
C GLN A 435 -19.57 17.48 4.58
#